data_AF-A0A953PW97-F1
#
_entry.id   AF-A0A953PW97-F1
#
_cell.length_a   1.000
_cell.length_b   1.000
_cell.length_c   1.000
_cell.angle_alpha   90.00
_cell.angle_beta   90.00
_cell.angle_gamma   90.00
#
_symmetry.space_group_name_H-M   'P 1'
#
loop_
_entity.id
_entity.type
_entity.pdbx_description
1 polymer ?
#
loop_
_entity_poly.entity_id
_entity_poly.type
_entity_poly.pdbx_seq_one_letter_code
_entity_poly.pdbx_strand_id
1 'polypeptide(L)'
;MKQTSIPAFFVVLFAAALPCLGQSSGCSPVGTWWGGADLIPDGYLAIITPRPVKGDPLGATHYTMTFHGAYSPESQGLFVLTLFSGPLDKKQTGEYEYEGTGVALANAENTFPGKVIIIAARFRFKFDGCDTLKDNIDFFGGYNMGDGKVPFKDTPDFEIAPTPITETYHRVTTDCPACPTP
;
A
#
# COMPACT_ATOMS: atom_id res chain seq x y z
N MET A 1 -5.57 55.73 9.00
CA MET A 1 -6.38 54.50 8.84
C MET A 1 -5.59 53.59 7.91
N LYS A 2 -4.65 52.76 8.42
CA LYS A 2 -4.83 51.36 8.89
C LYS A 2 -5.71 50.51 7.97
N GLN A 3 -5.08 49.71 7.12
CA GLN A 3 -5.29 48.25 7.14
C GLN A 3 -4.12 47.56 6.42
N THR A 4 -3.22 46.98 7.22
CA THR A 4 -2.19 46.03 6.80
C THR A 4 -2.82 44.64 6.79
N SER A 5 -2.82 43.97 5.65
CA SER A 5 -3.30 42.60 5.49
C SER A 5 -2.10 41.65 5.53
N ILE A 6 -1.98 40.89 6.62
CA ILE A 6 -1.04 39.80 6.80
C ILE A 6 -1.62 38.57 6.08
N PRO A 7 -0.97 37.97 5.06
CA PRO A 7 -1.38 36.65 4.61
C PRO A 7 -0.93 35.62 5.65
N ALA A 8 -1.93 34.88 6.14
CA ALA A 8 -1.80 33.84 7.14
C ALA A 8 -0.79 32.77 6.72
N PHE A 9 0.23 32.58 7.56
CA PHE A 9 1.04 31.38 7.58
C PHE A 9 0.13 30.18 7.90
N PHE A 10 -0.18 29.37 6.89
CA PHE A 10 -0.68 28.01 7.09
C PHE A 10 0.51 27.15 7.53
N VAL A 11 0.77 27.13 8.84
CA VAL A 11 1.62 26.09 9.43
C VAL A 11 0.76 24.83 9.48
N VAL A 12 0.97 23.92 8.53
CA VAL A 12 0.49 22.54 8.64
C VAL A 12 1.30 21.89 9.76
N LEU A 13 0.74 21.90 10.96
CA LEU A 13 1.29 21.25 12.13
C LEU A 13 1.10 19.72 11.95
N PHE A 14 2.06 19.05 11.30
CA PHE A 14 2.19 17.59 11.38
C PHE A 14 2.75 17.23 12.76
N ALA A 15 1.89 17.26 13.77
CA ALA A 15 2.20 16.78 15.11
C ALA A 15 1.12 15.80 15.56
N ALA A 16 0.98 14.70 14.83
CA ALA A 16 0.37 13.49 15.39
C ALA A 16 1.50 12.68 16.04
N ALA A 17 1.87 13.06 17.26
CA ALA A 17 2.60 12.19 18.16
C ALA A 17 1.70 10.98 18.45
N LEU A 18 1.87 9.90 17.68
CA LEU A 18 1.28 8.62 18.02
C LEU A 18 1.99 8.13 19.30
N PRO A 19 1.25 7.92 20.40
CA PRO A 19 1.87 7.38 21.61
C PRO A 19 2.41 5.99 21.30
N CYS A 20 3.67 5.74 21.67
CA CYS A 20 4.27 4.41 21.80
C CYS A 20 3.43 3.58 22.78
N LEU A 21 2.30 3.04 22.33
CA LEU A 21 1.46 2.13 23.08
C LEU A 21 1.80 0.70 22.67
N GLY A 22 2.41 -0.01 23.61
CA GLY A 22 2.41 -1.48 23.62
C GLY A 22 3.36 -2.13 22.63
N GLN A 23 4.66 -2.01 22.87
CA GLN A 23 5.64 -2.94 22.30
C GLN A 23 5.41 -4.31 22.97
N SER A 24 4.47 -5.10 22.42
CA SER A 24 4.46 -6.54 22.67
C SER A 24 5.84 -7.09 22.30
N SER A 25 6.31 -8.12 22.98
CA SER A 25 7.64 -8.73 22.78
C SER A 25 7.80 -9.49 21.45
N GLY A 26 7.30 -8.92 20.35
CA GLY A 26 7.35 -9.43 18.97
C GLY A 26 7.25 -8.29 17.95
N CYS A 27 7.61 -8.58 16.70
CA CYS A 27 7.58 -7.58 15.62
C CYS A 27 6.16 -7.02 15.41
N SER A 28 6.05 -5.70 15.23
CA SER A 28 4.78 -5.01 14.95
C SER A 28 4.71 -4.61 13.48
N PRO A 29 3.61 -4.87 12.74
CA PRO A 29 3.51 -4.48 11.34
C PRO A 29 3.23 -2.98 11.19
N VAL A 30 2.82 -2.30 12.27
CA VAL A 30 2.49 -0.87 12.24
C VAL A 30 3.70 -0.06 11.80
N GLY A 31 3.47 0.87 10.86
CA GLY A 31 4.49 1.78 10.35
C GLY A 31 4.44 1.94 8.84
N THR A 32 5.49 2.59 8.34
CA THR A 32 5.70 2.82 6.91
C THR A 32 6.76 1.86 6.40
N TRP A 33 6.53 1.32 5.22
CA TRP A 33 7.33 0.29 4.58
C TRP A 33 7.58 0.67 3.13
N TRP A 34 8.78 0.38 2.63
CA TRP A 34 9.19 0.67 1.27
C TRP A 34 9.76 -0.57 0.61
N GLY A 35 9.33 -0.88 -0.60
CA GLY A 35 9.86 -2.00 -1.37
C GLY A 35 8.89 -2.48 -2.45
N GLY A 36 9.15 -3.61 -3.06
CA GLY A 36 8.35 -4.12 -4.18
C GLY A 36 8.97 -5.36 -4.79
N ALA A 37 8.46 -5.78 -5.95
CA ALA A 37 9.08 -6.81 -6.78
C ALA A 37 10.32 -6.27 -7.51
N ASP A 38 11.27 -7.14 -7.87
CA ASP A 38 12.41 -6.78 -8.73
C ASP A 38 12.00 -6.17 -10.08
N LEU A 39 10.78 -6.48 -10.53
CA LEU A 39 10.17 -5.95 -11.76
C LEU A 39 9.64 -4.51 -11.61
N ILE A 40 9.61 -3.97 -10.40
CA ILE A 40 9.12 -2.63 -10.06
C ILE A 40 10.23 -1.91 -9.29
N PRO A 41 11.22 -1.33 -10.00
CA PRO A 41 12.43 -0.80 -9.37
C PRO A 41 12.16 0.36 -8.42
N ASP A 42 11.07 1.11 -8.65
CA ASP A 42 10.64 2.22 -7.79
C ASP A 42 9.73 1.80 -6.63
N GLY A 43 9.37 0.52 -6.53
CA GLY A 43 8.58 -0.04 -5.42
C GLY A 43 7.25 0.65 -5.09
N TYR A 44 6.75 0.35 -3.90
CA TYR A 44 5.59 0.92 -3.26
C TYR A 44 5.94 1.44 -1.87
N LEU A 45 5.26 2.52 -1.49
CA LEU A 45 5.12 2.92 -0.10
C LEU A 45 3.89 2.22 0.49
N ALA A 46 4.12 1.29 1.42
CA ALA A 46 3.07 0.63 2.18
C ALA A 46 2.95 1.26 3.58
N ILE A 47 1.73 1.61 3.96
CA ILE A 47 1.40 2.20 5.27
C ILE A 47 0.45 1.26 5.99
N ILE A 48 0.87 0.76 7.15
CA ILE A 48 0.06 -0.13 8.01
C ILE A 48 -0.32 0.61 9.28
N THR A 49 -1.61 0.71 9.55
CA THR A 49 -2.16 1.36 10.75
C THR A 49 -3.08 0.40 11.52
N PRO A 50 -3.12 0.48 12.88
CA PRO A 50 -4.08 -0.29 13.65
C PRO A 50 -5.52 0.05 13.24
N ARG A 51 -6.37 -0.98 13.15
CA ARG A 51 -7.79 -0.84 12.86
C ARG A 51 -8.59 -1.38 14.05
N PRO A 52 -9.10 -0.52 14.94
CA PRO A 52 -9.90 -0.96 16.07
C PRO A 52 -11.16 -1.69 15.60
N VAL A 53 -11.42 -2.87 16.13
CA VAL A 53 -12.67 -3.61 15.93
C VAL A 53 -13.24 -4.07 17.27
N LYS A 54 -14.54 -4.37 17.32
CA LYS A 54 -15.20 -4.84 18.53
C LYS A 54 -14.55 -6.16 18.99
N GLY A 55 -13.92 -6.16 20.16
CA GLY A 55 -13.18 -7.31 20.70
C GLY A 55 -11.67 -7.25 20.53
N ASP A 56 -11.15 -6.32 19.72
CA ASP A 56 -9.73 -5.98 19.60
C ASP A 56 -9.58 -4.45 19.56
N PRO A 57 -9.77 -3.77 20.70
CA PRO A 57 -9.79 -2.30 20.76
C PRO A 57 -8.40 -1.68 20.55
N LEU A 58 -7.33 -2.47 20.65
CA LEU A 58 -5.95 -2.02 20.49
C LEU A 58 -5.37 -2.33 19.10
N GLY A 59 -6.13 -3.00 18.21
CA GLY A 59 -5.65 -3.40 16.88
C GLY A 59 -4.46 -4.36 16.95
N ALA A 60 -4.47 -5.29 17.90
CA ALA A 60 -3.42 -6.30 18.06
C ALA A 60 -3.45 -7.35 16.94
N THR A 61 -4.58 -7.51 16.27
CA THR A 61 -4.76 -8.47 15.17
C THR A 61 -5.38 -7.87 13.92
N HIS A 62 -5.90 -6.64 13.98
CA HIS A 62 -6.57 -5.99 12.85
C HIS A 62 -5.91 -4.66 12.48
N TYR A 63 -5.61 -4.52 11.19
CA TYR A 63 -4.92 -3.36 10.63
C TYR A 63 -5.61 -2.91 9.34
N THR A 64 -5.33 -1.68 8.94
CA THR A 64 -5.57 -1.16 7.59
C THR A 64 -4.22 -1.02 6.91
N MET A 65 -4.10 -1.57 5.71
CA MET A 65 -2.91 -1.42 4.88
C MET A 65 -3.26 -0.66 3.61
N THR A 66 -2.42 0.32 3.29
CA THR A 66 -2.55 1.15 2.10
C THR A 66 -1.24 1.16 1.34
N PHE A 67 -1.28 0.90 0.03
CA PHE A 67 -0.11 0.95 -0.85
C PHE A 67 -0.22 2.16 -1.77
N HIS A 68 0.89 2.88 -1.92
CA HIS A 68 1.03 3.98 -2.86
C HIS A 68 2.18 3.65 -3.81
N GLY A 69 1.87 3.43 -5.08
CA GLY A 69 2.89 3.31 -6.13
C GLY A 69 3.27 4.69 -6.67
N ALA A 70 4.57 4.92 -6.89
CA ALA A 70 5.04 6.05 -7.67
C ALA A 70 5.02 5.72 -9.17
N TYR A 71 4.82 6.74 -10.02
CA TYR A 71 4.93 6.57 -11.47
C TYR A 71 6.35 6.16 -11.86
N SER A 72 6.48 5.03 -12.56
CA SER A 72 7.73 4.61 -13.18
C SER A 72 7.51 4.35 -14.68
N PRO A 73 8.23 5.01 -15.60
CA PRO A 73 8.18 4.71 -17.03
C PRO A 73 8.56 3.26 -17.36
N GLU A 74 9.38 2.63 -16.52
CA GLU A 74 9.90 1.27 -16.68
C GLU A 74 8.86 0.20 -16.37
N SER A 75 7.79 0.60 -15.68
CA SER A 75 6.72 -0.29 -15.22
C SER A 75 5.66 -0.63 -16.30
N GLN A 76 6.03 -0.43 -17.58
CA GLN A 76 5.22 -0.73 -18.76
C GLN A 76 3.81 -0.11 -18.72
N GLY A 77 3.68 1.03 -18.06
CA GLY A 77 2.47 1.84 -18.04
C GLY A 77 1.43 1.48 -16.99
N LEU A 78 1.65 0.50 -16.10
CA LEU A 78 0.61 0.04 -15.17
C LEU A 78 0.49 0.87 -13.87
N PHE A 79 1.51 1.62 -13.46
CA PHE A 79 1.55 2.16 -12.09
C PHE A 79 1.36 3.66 -11.96
N VAL A 80 0.74 4.32 -12.95
CA VAL A 80 0.68 5.79 -12.95
C VAL A 80 0.02 6.36 -11.68
N LEU A 81 -0.95 5.68 -11.08
CA LEU A 81 -1.55 6.05 -9.78
C LEU A 81 -2.21 4.83 -9.13
N THR A 82 -1.42 3.93 -8.53
CA THR A 82 -1.98 2.74 -7.89
C THR A 82 -2.15 2.92 -6.39
N LEU A 83 -3.42 2.87 -5.93
CA LEU A 83 -3.78 2.83 -4.53
C LEU A 83 -4.46 1.49 -4.25
N PHE A 84 -3.82 0.60 -3.48
CA PHE A 84 -4.50 -0.55 -2.87
C PHE A 84 -4.87 -0.21 -1.44
N SER A 85 -6.09 -0.52 -1.02
CA SER A 85 -6.49 -0.41 0.39
C SER A 85 -7.44 -1.54 0.80
N GLY A 86 -7.32 -1.98 2.05
CA GLY A 86 -8.05 -3.14 2.55
C GLY A 86 -7.67 -3.53 3.98
N PRO A 87 -8.40 -4.50 4.57
CA PRO A 87 -8.08 -5.07 5.86
C PRO A 87 -6.81 -5.93 5.79
N LEU A 88 -5.91 -5.74 6.75
CA LEU A 88 -4.79 -6.64 7.01
C LEU A 88 -5.04 -7.32 8.36
N ASP A 89 -5.22 -8.63 8.36
CA ASP A 89 -5.57 -9.39 9.55
C ASP A 89 -4.47 -10.42 9.87
N LYS A 90 -4.07 -10.45 11.14
CA LYS A 90 -3.12 -11.45 11.65
C LYS A 90 -3.81 -12.81 11.77
N LYS A 91 -3.27 -13.82 11.10
CA LYS A 91 -3.72 -15.21 11.15
C LYS A 91 -3.16 -15.93 12.37
N GLN A 92 -3.80 -17.05 12.73
CA GLN A 92 -3.35 -17.92 13.83
C GLN A 92 -1.95 -18.49 13.59
N THR A 93 -1.53 -18.62 12.32
CA THR A 93 -0.18 -19.03 11.92
C THR A 93 0.91 -17.98 12.22
N GLY A 94 0.52 -16.76 12.62
CA GLY A 94 1.42 -15.63 12.80
C GLY A 94 1.66 -14.81 11.54
N GLU A 95 1.19 -15.29 10.39
CA GLU A 95 1.21 -14.59 9.10
C GLU A 95 0.13 -13.50 9.06
N TYR A 96 0.27 -12.53 8.17
CA TYR A 96 -0.77 -11.53 7.93
C TYR A 96 -1.34 -11.73 6.54
N GLU A 97 -2.66 -11.66 6.41
CA GLU A 97 -3.33 -11.72 5.12
C GLU A 97 -4.06 -10.42 4.88
N TYR A 98 -3.92 -9.92 3.67
CA TYR A 98 -4.60 -8.75 3.18
C TYR A 98 -5.25 -9.09 1.84
N GLU A 99 -6.53 -8.78 1.72
CA GLU A 99 -7.24 -8.86 0.46
C GLU A 99 -7.66 -7.44 0.09
N GLY A 100 -7.16 -6.97 -1.05
CA GLY A 100 -7.28 -5.57 -1.43
C GLY A 100 -7.62 -5.42 -2.90
N THR A 101 -8.46 -4.43 -3.18
CA THR A 101 -8.64 -3.90 -4.53
C THR A 101 -7.84 -2.62 -4.67
N GLY A 102 -7.16 -2.48 -5.80
CA GLY A 102 -6.50 -1.25 -6.19
C GLY A 102 -7.14 -0.64 -7.41
N VAL A 103 -7.14 0.68 -7.50
CA VAL A 103 -7.41 1.38 -8.76
C VAL A 103 -6.06 1.74 -9.36
N ALA A 104 -5.87 1.42 -10.63
CA ALA A 104 -4.67 1.76 -11.37
C ALA A 104 -5.04 2.46 -12.68
N LEU A 105 -4.16 3.35 -13.12
CA LEU A 105 -4.20 3.89 -14.47
C LEU A 105 -3.26 3.04 -15.33
N ALA A 106 -3.84 2.21 -16.20
CA ALA A 106 -3.11 1.45 -17.19
C ALA A 106 -2.92 2.29 -18.45
N ASN A 107 -1.66 2.58 -18.76
CA ASN A 107 -1.26 3.34 -19.92
C ASN A 107 -0.40 2.49 -20.85
N ALA A 108 -1.04 1.61 -21.62
CA ALA A 108 -0.35 0.88 -22.69
C ALA A 108 -0.06 1.77 -23.92
N GLU A 109 -0.54 3.02 -23.94
CA GLU A 109 -0.42 3.97 -25.06
C GLU A 109 0.28 5.27 -24.60
N ASN A 110 0.91 6.03 -25.50
CA ASN A 110 1.56 7.32 -25.15
C ASN A 110 0.56 8.50 -24.99
N THR A 111 -0.72 8.23 -24.74
CA THR A 111 -1.77 9.25 -24.65
C THR A 111 -2.30 9.38 -23.23
N PHE A 112 -2.24 10.59 -22.67
CA PHE A 112 -2.78 10.90 -21.35
C PHE A 112 -4.20 11.52 -21.47
N PRO A 113 -5.18 11.12 -20.63
CA PRO A 113 -5.09 10.08 -19.59
C PRO A 113 -5.20 8.64 -20.15
N GLY A 114 -4.51 7.70 -19.50
CA GLY A 114 -4.63 6.26 -19.78
C GLY A 114 -5.99 5.67 -19.34
N LYS A 115 -6.20 4.37 -19.56
CA LYS A 115 -7.43 3.68 -19.13
C LYS A 115 -7.39 3.41 -17.63
N VAL A 116 -8.48 3.71 -16.93
CA VAL A 116 -8.64 3.36 -15.52
C VAL A 116 -9.08 1.89 -15.42
N ILE A 117 -8.34 1.12 -14.62
CA ILE A 117 -8.62 -0.28 -14.35
C ILE A 117 -8.69 -0.52 -12.83
N ILE A 118 -9.38 -1.57 -12.43
CA ILE A 118 -9.38 -2.09 -11.07
C ILE A 118 -8.53 -3.35 -11.07
N ILE A 119 -7.61 -3.44 -10.12
CA ILE A 119 -6.78 -4.61 -9.88
C ILE A 119 -7.26 -5.29 -8.60
N ALA A 120 -7.46 -6.60 -8.66
CA ALA A 120 -7.83 -7.40 -7.50
C ALA A 120 -6.70 -8.37 -7.15
N ALA A 121 -6.25 -8.34 -5.90
CA ALA A 121 -5.16 -9.19 -5.44
C ALA A 121 -5.32 -9.58 -3.96
N ARG A 122 -4.74 -10.73 -3.62
CA ARG A 122 -4.54 -11.17 -2.24
C ARG A 122 -3.05 -11.16 -1.93
N PHE A 123 -2.70 -10.62 -0.79
CA PHE A 123 -1.34 -10.39 -0.34
C PHE A 123 -1.15 -11.13 0.99
N ARG A 124 0.01 -11.77 1.14
CA ARG A 124 0.33 -12.64 2.30
C ARG A 124 1.68 -12.25 2.84
N PHE A 125 1.65 -11.48 3.91
CA PHE A 125 2.84 -10.92 4.54
C PHE A 125 3.39 -11.83 5.64
N LYS A 126 4.71 -11.96 5.64
CA LYS A 126 5.47 -12.58 6.72
C LYS A 126 6.63 -11.69 7.11
N PHE A 127 6.94 -11.65 8.40
CA PHE A 127 8.18 -11.05 8.86
C PHE A 127 9.38 -11.91 8.47
N ASP A 128 10.40 -11.26 7.93
CA ASP A 128 11.74 -11.78 7.72
C ASP A 128 12.72 -10.97 8.59
N GLY A 129 12.52 -11.07 9.91
CA GLY A 129 13.01 -10.08 10.87
C GLY A 129 12.00 -8.94 11.11
N CYS A 130 12.21 -8.11 12.13
CA CYS A 130 11.21 -7.11 12.54
C CYS A 130 11.08 -5.90 11.62
N ASP A 131 12.06 -5.70 10.74
CA ASP A 131 12.13 -4.55 9.83
C ASP A 131 12.09 -4.96 8.36
N THR A 132 11.76 -6.23 8.07
CA THR A 132 11.54 -6.71 6.71
C THR A 132 10.24 -7.52 6.64
N LEU A 133 9.41 -7.21 5.66
CA LEU A 133 8.23 -7.99 5.29
C LEU A 133 8.46 -8.64 3.92
N LYS A 134 8.15 -9.93 3.84
CA LYS A 134 8.02 -10.67 2.58
C LYS A 134 6.56 -10.79 2.25
N ASP A 135 6.20 -10.44 1.04
CA ASP A 135 4.85 -10.55 0.53
C ASP A 135 4.78 -11.57 -0.59
N ASN A 136 3.72 -12.36 -0.61
CA ASN A 136 3.37 -13.18 -1.76
C ASN A 136 2.00 -12.75 -2.27
N ILE A 137 2.00 -12.18 -3.47
CA ILE A 137 0.85 -11.58 -4.12
C ILE A 137 0.25 -12.57 -5.10
N ASP A 138 -1.03 -12.89 -4.88
CA ASP A 138 -1.88 -13.60 -5.82
C ASP A 138 -2.80 -12.62 -6.55
N PHE A 139 -2.50 -12.31 -7.82
CA PHE A 139 -3.42 -11.53 -8.65
C PHE A 139 -4.63 -12.38 -9.05
N PHE A 140 -5.83 -11.86 -8.79
CA PHE A 140 -7.07 -12.40 -9.34
C PHE A 140 -7.28 -11.93 -10.77
N GLY A 141 -6.84 -10.70 -11.09
CA GLY A 141 -6.87 -10.14 -12.44
C GLY A 141 -7.24 -8.66 -12.47
N GLY A 142 -7.34 -8.12 -13.69
CA GLY A 142 -7.71 -6.75 -14.00
C GLY A 142 -9.15 -6.64 -14.49
N TYR A 143 -9.79 -5.53 -14.16
CA TYR A 143 -11.16 -5.22 -14.54
C TYR A 143 -11.22 -3.83 -15.16
N ASN A 144 -11.90 -3.68 -16.30
CA ASN A 144 -12.14 -2.36 -16.87
C ASN A 144 -13.17 -1.60 -16.04
N MET A 145 -12.88 -0.34 -15.73
CA MET A 145 -13.84 0.50 -15.03
C MET A 145 -15.04 0.80 -15.95
N GLY A 146 -16.25 0.47 -15.48
CA GLY A 146 -17.51 0.72 -16.21
C GLY A 146 -18.22 -0.53 -16.71
N ASP A 147 -17.56 -1.68 -16.75
CA ASP A 147 -18.12 -2.93 -17.27
C ASP A 147 -19.05 -3.66 -16.28
N GLY A 148 -19.27 -3.08 -15.09
CA GLY A 148 -20.20 -3.59 -14.08
C GLY A 148 -19.75 -4.86 -13.34
N LYS A 149 -18.52 -5.33 -13.61
CA LYS A 149 -17.93 -6.49 -12.94
C LYS A 149 -17.50 -6.19 -11.50
N VAL A 150 -17.62 -7.19 -10.64
CA VAL A 150 -17.29 -7.14 -9.23
C VAL A 150 -15.99 -7.94 -8.96
N PRO A 151 -14.92 -7.29 -8.48
CA PRO A 151 -13.69 -7.96 -8.05
C PRO A 151 -13.93 -9.14 -7.11
N PHE A 152 -13.11 -10.19 -7.25
CA PHE A 152 -13.19 -11.45 -6.47
C PHE A 152 -14.45 -12.30 -6.66
N LYS A 153 -15.47 -11.79 -7.37
CA LYS A 153 -16.72 -12.50 -7.65
C LYS A 153 -16.83 -12.89 -9.12
N ASP A 154 -16.56 -11.94 -10.00
CA ASP A 154 -16.70 -12.12 -11.45
C ASP A 154 -15.36 -12.42 -12.11
N THR A 155 -15.40 -13.09 -13.26
CA THR A 155 -14.20 -13.39 -14.06
C THR A 155 -13.52 -12.09 -14.54
N PRO A 156 -12.20 -11.94 -14.33
CA PRO A 156 -11.46 -10.74 -14.74
C PRO A 156 -11.50 -10.55 -16.27
N ASP A 157 -11.25 -9.32 -16.72
CA ASP A 157 -11.14 -8.99 -18.14
C ASP A 157 -9.79 -9.42 -18.72
N PHE A 158 -8.74 -9.39 -17.92
CA PHE A 158 -7.38 -9.77 -18.30
C PHE A 158 -6.54 -10.17 -17.09
N GLU A 159 -5.47 -10.90 -17.35
CA GLU A 159 -4.44 -11.21 -16.36
C GLU A 159 -3.51 -10.00 -16.19
N ILE A 160 -3.14 -9.68 -14.94
CA ILE A 160 -2.22 -8.57 -14.64
C ILE A 160 -0.77 -9.01 -14.78
N ALA A 161 -0.42 -10.12 -14.13
CA ALA A 161 0.90 -10.70 -14.15
C ALA A 161 0.83 -12.17 -13.67
N PRO A 162 1.82 -13.00 -14.04
CA PRO A 162 1.93 -14.36 -13.53
C PRO A 162 2.00 -14.36 -12.00
N THR A 163 1.21 -15.22 -11.37
CA THR A 163 1.09 -15.36 -9.92
C THR A 163 1.69 -16.70 -9.43
N PRO A 164 2.29 -16.77 -8.22
CA PRO A 164 2.49 -15.68 -7.26
C PRO A 164 3.69 -14.79 -7.60
N ILE A 165 3.61 -13.50 -7.27
CA ILE A 165 4.75 -12.58 -7.24
C ILE A 165 5.22 -12.44 -5.80
N THR A 166 6.54 -12.48 -5.59
CA THR A 166 7.13 -12.18 -4.29
C THR A 166 7.68 -10.77 -4.27
N GLU A 167 7.34 -10.01 -3.23
CA GLU A 167 7.87 -8.68 -2.98
C GLU A 167 8.59 -8.64 -1.63
N THR A 168 9.55 -7.72 -1.51
CA THR A 168 10.25 -7.46 -0.25
C THR A 168 10.09 -6.01 0.12
N TYR A 169 9.66 -5.77 1.35
CA TYR A 169 9.47 -4.46 1.93
C TYR A 169 10.36 -4.28 3.14
N HIS A 170 10.99 -3.12 3.25
CA HIS A 170 11.80 -2.73 4.38
C HIS A 170 11.12 -1.60 5.15
N ARG A 171 11.21 -1.66 6.48
CA ARG A 171 10.66 -0.60 7.32
C ARG A 171 11.38 0.72 7.02
N VAL A 172 10.61 1.78 6.77
CA VAL A 172 11.14 3.13 6.71
C VAL A 172 11.39 3.57 8.15
N THR A 173 12.67 3.58 8.55
CA THR A 173 13.08 4.17 9.83
C THR A 173 13.33 5.66 9.64
N THR A 174 13.15 6.45 10.70
CA THR A 174 13.55 7.88 10.71
C THR A 174 15.06 8.07 10.56
N ASP A 175 15.84 7.00 10.67
CA ASP A 175 17.28 6.93 10.47
C ASP A 175 17.62 6.30 9.10
N CYS A 176 17.05 6.82 8.01
CA CYS A 176 17.43 6.40 6.67
C CYS A 176 18.44 7.39 6.06
N PRO A 177 19.76 7.17 6.20
CA PRO A 177 20.79 7.99 5.57
C PRO A 177 20.87 7.80 4.04
N ALA A 178 20.05 6.93 3.45
CA ALA A 178 20.08 6.59 2.03
C ALA A 178 18.70 6.34 1.42
N CYS A 179 17.68 7.14 1.77
CA CYS A 179 16.59 7.33 0.82
C CYS A 179 17.22 7.97 -0.42
N PRO A 180 17.13 7.37 -1.63
CA PRO A 180 17.53 8.07 -2.83
C PRO A 180 16.71 9.37 -2.88
N THR A 181 17.40 10.50 -2.78
CA THR A 181 16.79 11.81 -2.98
C THR A 181 16.24 11.86 -4.40
N PRO A 182 15.03 12.42 -4.59
CA PRO A 182 14.43 12.59 -5.92
C PRO A 182 15.30 13.42 -6.86
#